data_AF-A0A7W0LD19-F1
#
_entry.id   AF-A0A7W0LD19-F1
#
_cell.length_a   1.000
_cell.length_b   1.000
_cell.length_c   1.000
_cell.angle_alpha   90.00
_cell.angle_beta   90.00
_cell.angle_gamma   90.00
#
_symmetry.space_group_name_H-M   'P 1'
#
loop_
_entity.id
_entity.type
_entity.pdbx_description
1 polymer ?
#
loop_
_entity_poly.entity_id
_entity_poly.type
_entity_poly.pdbx_seq_one_letter_code
_entity_poly.pdbx_strand_id
1 'polypeptide(L)' 'MPKSHLRKRTAPRRVLALPDLEHAKASVLNSLTSASGKRTYDHAINEFVGWY' A
#
# COMPACT_ATOMS: atom_id res chain seq x y z
N MET A 1 29.58 -5.78 -34.27
CA MET A 1 29.05 -4.83 -33.27
C MET A 1 27.90 -5.49 -32.53
N PRO A 2 28.02 -5.91 -31.25
CA PRO A 2 26.89 -6.46 -30.52
C PRO A 2 26.04 -5.31 -29.95
N LYS A 3 24.76 -5.29 -30.30
CA LYS A 3 23.79 -4.30 -29.79
C LYS A 3 23.48 -4.63 -28.33
N SER A 4 23.79 -3.69 -27.44
CA SER A 4 23.48 -3.76 -26.02
C SER A 4 21.97 -3.59 -25.82
N HIS A 5 21.27 -4.70 -25.58
CA HIS A 5 19.90 -4.64 -25.09
C HIS A 5 19.91 -4.07 -23.67
N LEU A 6 19.56 -2.79 -23.53
CA LEU A 6 19.19 -2.18 -22.26
C LEU A 6 18.04 -3.01 -21.68
N ARG A 7 18.34 -3.84 -20.68
CA ARG A 7 17.32 -4.51 -19.87
C ARG A 7 16.52 -3.41 -19.18
N LYS A 8 15.31 -3.13 -19.68
CA LYS A 8 14.31 -2.35 -18.95
C LYS A 8 14.16 -3.01 -17.58
N ARG A 9 14.64 -2.35 -16.53
CA ARG A 9 14.35 -2.74 -15.14
C ARG A 9 12.85 -2.55 -14.98
N THR A 10 12.09 -3.61 -15.16
CA THR A 10 10.70 -3.68 -14.70
C THR A 10 10.76 -3.37 -13.22
N ALA A 11 10.31 -2.17 -12.83
CA ALA A 11 10.10 -1.88 -11.42
C ALA A 11 9.27 -3.03 -10.85
N PRO A 12 9.69 -3.67 -9.74
CA PRO A 12 8.89 -4.72 -9.15
C PRO A 12 7.51 -4.11 -8.93
N ARG A 13 6.48 -4.73 -9.53
CA ARG A 13 5.10 -4.40 -9.15
C ARG A 13 5.09 -4.59 -7.65
N ARG A 14 5.02 -3.49 -6.91
CA ARG A 14 4.73 -3.54 -5.47
C ARG A 14 3.27 -3.98 -5.40
N VAL A 15 3.05 -5.27 -5.63
CA VAL A 15 1.93 -5.95 -5.01
C VAL A 15 2.17 -5.64 -3.56
N LEU A 16 1.33 -4.79 -2.98
CA LEU A 16 1.29 -4.50 -1.56
C LEU A 16 1.09 -5.86 -0.90
N ALA A 17 2.20 -6.54 -0.61
CA ALA A 17 2.17 -7.86 -0.03
C ALA A 17 1.40 -7.70 1.28
N LEU A 18 0.59 -8.68 1.64
CA LEU A 18 -0.27 -8.67 2.83
C LEU A 18 0.38 -8.03 4.09
N PRO A 19 1.70 -8.17 4.37
CA PRO A 19 2.37 -7.44 5.46
C PRO A 19 2.50 -5.91 5.29
N ASP A 20 2.72 -5.41 4.07
CA ASP A 20 2.88 -3.97 3.77
C ASP A 20 1.55 -3.22 3.91
N LEU A 21 0.44 -3.90 3.58
CA LEU A 21 -0.89 -3.31 3.66
C LEU A 21 -1.37 -3.12 5.10
N GLU A 22 -1.20 -4.15 5.94
CA GLU A 22 -1.50 -4.05 7.37
C GLU A 22 -0.59 -3.02 8.06
N HIS A 23 0.68 -2.95 7.67
CA HIS A 23 1.62 -1.96 8.17
C HIS A 23 1.23 -0.53 7.78
N ALA A 24 0.87 -0.31 6.51
CA ALA A 24 0.40 0.98 6.02
C ALA A 24 -0.88 1.41 6.74
N LYS A 25 -1.85 0.49 6.90
CA LYS A 25 -3.09 0.74 7.65
C LYS A 25 -2.80 1.18 9.09
N ALA A 26 -1.98 0.42 9.82
CA ALA A 26 -1.61 0.76 11.19
C ALA A 26 -0.90 2.12 11.29
N SER A 27 0.00 2.42 10.37
CA SER A 27 0.72 3.71 10.32
C SER A 27 -0.25 4.89 10.15
N VAL A 28 -1.19 4.79 9.21
CA VAL A 28 -2.22 5.82 8.98
C VAL A 28 -3.11 5.99 10.21
N LEU A 29 -3.63 4.89 10.77
CA LEU A 29 -4.49 4.96 11.95
C LEU A 29 -3.77 5.50 13.19
N ASN A 30 -2.46 5.25 13.33
CA ASN A 30 -1.67 5.78 14.43
C ASN A 30 -1.33 7.27 14.27
N SER A 31 -1.30 7.80 13.04
CA SER A 31 -1.11 9.23 12.80
C SER A 31 -2.34 10.09 13.16
N LEU A 32 -3.53 9.48 13.22
CA LEU A 32 -4.76 10.17 13.59
C LEU A 32 -4.81 10.36 15.11
N THR A 33 -4.94 11.60 15.58
CA THR A 33 -5.06 11.89 17.02
C THR A 33 -6.49 11.70 17.55
N SER A 34 -7.49 11.78 16.67
CA SER A 34 -8.90 11.61 17.04
C SER A 34 -9.39 10.17 16.90
N ALA A 35 -10.05 9.66 17.94
CA ALA A 35 -10.63 8.31 17.97
C ALA A 35 -11.78 8.13 16.96
N SER A 36 -12.54 9.19 16.65
CA SER A 36 -13.58 9.13 15.62
C SER A 36 -12.97 9.00 14.24
N GLY A 37 -11.90 9.76 13.96
CA GLY A 37 -11.13 9.66 12.71
C GLY A 37 -10.60 8.24 12.51
N LYS A 38 -9.97 7.64 13.53
CA LYS A 38 -9.46 6.26 13.43
C LYS A 38 -10.52 5.26 12.98
N ARG A 39 -11.73 5.34 13.53
CA ARG A 39 -12.82 4.40 13.18
C ARG A 39 -13.31 4.59 11.75
N THR A 40 -13.51 5.84 11.33
CA THR A 40 -13.95 6.16 9.96
C THR A 40 -12.91 5.73 8.92
N TYR A 41 -11.64 6.01 9.18
CA TYR A 41 -10.55 5.62 8.28
C TYR A 41 -10.28 4.11 8.29
N ASP A 42 -10.43 3.42 9.41
CA ASP A 42 -10.29 1.96 9.47
C ASP A 42 -11.31 1.28 8.53
N HIS A 43 -12.57 1.71 8.62
CA HIS A 43 -13.64 1.21 7.76
C HIS A 43 -13.36 1.49 6.27
N ALA A 44 -13.05 2.75 5.93
CA ALA A 44 -12.78 3.13 4.55
C ALA A 44 -11.56 2.42 3.94
N ILE A 45 -10.50 2.16 4.72
CA ILE A 45 -9.33 1.41 4.27
C ILE A 45 -9.70 -0.06 4.03
N ASN A 46 -10.45 -0.69 4.94
CA ASN A 46 -10.89 -2.09 4.76
C ASN A 46 -11.78 -2.27 3.52
N GLU A 47 -12.71 -1.35 3.29
CA GLU A 47 -13.57 -1.36 2.10
C GLU A 47 -12.76 -1.18 0.81
N PHE A 48 -11.80 -0.25 0.81
CA PHE A 48 -10.90 -0.04 -0.33
C PHE A 48 -10.08 -1.29 -0.66
N VAL A 49 -9.55 -1.96 0.37
CA VAL A 49 -8.77 -3.20 0.21
C VAL A 49 -9.66 -4.35 -0.28
N GLY A 50 -10.87 -4.49 0.26
CA GLY A 50 -11.79 -5.56 -0.15
C GLY A 50 -12.28 -5.45 -1.60
N TRP A 51 -12.17 -4.28 -2.21
CA TRP A 51 -12.52 -4.06 -3.63
C TRP A 51 -11.41 -4.45 -4.61
N TYR A 52 -10.17 -4.61 -4.14
CA TYR A 52 -8.98 -4.88 -4.98
C TYR A 52 -8.45 -6.30 -4.81
#